data_AF-A0A954FLH0-F1
#
_entry.id   AF-A0A954FLH0-F1
#
_cell.length_a   1.000
_cell.length_b   1.000
_cell.length_c   1.000
_cell.angle_alpha   90.00
_cell.angle_beta   90.00
_cell.angle_gamma   90.00
#
_symmetry.space_group_name_H-M   'P 1'
#
loop_
_entity.id
_entity.type
_entity.pdbx_description
1 polymer ?
#
loop_
_entity_poly.entity_id
_entity_poly.type
_entity_poly.pdbx_seq_one_letter_code
_entity_poly.pdbx_strand_id
1 'polypeptide(L)' 'HHAPILIHPNPLNLSRYVVLNSSFTFRDYAYLNNARQVPMLPDWAVIDLNTPPDTVWPGKVVAADFFDERWQLKP' A
#
# COMPACT_ATOMS: atom_id res chain seq x y z
N HIS A 1 16.11 -4.38 -3.01
CA HIS A 1 15.10 -5.46 -3.14
C HIS A 1 13.73 -4.80 -3.07
N HIS A 2 12.75 -5.21 -3.89
CA HIS A 2 11.45 -4.51 -3.94
C HIS A 2 10.28 -5.42 -3.60
N ALA A 3 9.30 -4.87 -2.87
CA ALA A 3 8.03 -5.53 -2.61
C ALA A 3 6.86 -4.67 -3.08
N PRO A 4 5.91 -5.23 -3.85
CA PRO A 4 4.67 -4.55 -4.19
C PRO A 4 3.68 -4.67 -3.03
N ILE A 5 2.99 -3.56 -2.73
CA ILE A 5 1.84 -3.50 -1.84
C ILE A 5 0.68 -3.01 -2.69
N LEU A 6 -0.37 -3.82 -2.91
CA LEU A 6 -1.51 -3.38 -3.72
C LEU A 6 -2.79 -4.18 -3.47
N ILE A 7 -3.90 -3.61 -3.90
CA ILE A 7 -5.19 -4.28 -4.09
C ILE A 7 -5.60 -4.16 -5.57
N HIS A 8 -6.13 -5.22 -6.16
CA HIS A 8 -6.62 -5.20 -7.55
C HIS A 8 -7.76 -6.21 -7.78
N PRO A 9 -8.71 -5.96 -8.71
CA PRO A 9 -9.71 -6.94 -9.12
C PRO A 9 -9.08 -8.28 -9.51
N ASN A 10 -9.69 -9.38 -9.09
CA ASN A 10 -9.18 -10.70 -9.41
C ASN A 10 -9.61 -11.09 -10.84
N PRO A 11 -8.68 -11.26 -11.81
CA PRO A 11 -9.03 -11.58 -13.20
C PRO A 11 -9.63 -12.97 -13.37
N LEU A 12 -9.45 -13.86 -12.39
CA LEU A 12 -10.00 -15.22 -12.38
C LEU A 12 -11.32 -15.33 -11.62
N ASN A 13 -11.68 -14.31 -10.83
CA ASN A 13 -12.94 -14.26 -10.09
C ASN A 13 -13.40 -12.82 -9.85
N LEU A 14 -14.29 -12.33 -10.70
CA LEU A 14 -14.77 -10.94 -10.68
C LEU A 14 -15.56 -10.54 -9.42
N SER A 15 -15.93 -11.50 -8.55
CA SER A 15 -16.57 -11.22 -7.26
C SER A 15 -15.57 -10.99 -6.12
N ARG A 16 -14.26 -11.06 -6.40
CA ARG A 16 -13.18 -10.95 -5.41
C ARG A 16 -12.06 -10.03 -5.90
N TYR A 17 -11.21 -9.63 -4.96
CA TYR A 17 -9.98 -8.90 -5.20
C TYR A 17 -8.77 -9.72 -4.73
N VAL A 18 -7.60 -9.39 -5.26
CA VAL A 18 -6.30 -9.87 -4.79
C VAL A 18 -5.63 -8.76 -4.00
N VAL A 19 -5.12 -9.09 -2.82
CA VAL A 19 -4.33 -8.19 -1.98
C VAL A 19 -2.92 -8.75 -1.88
N LEU A 20 -1.91 -7.94 -2.21
CA LEU A 20 -0.51 -8.29 -2.09
C LEU A 20 0.15 -7.45 -1.01
N ASN A 21 0.77 -8.11 -0.03
CA ASN A 21 1.58 -7.51 1.05
C ASN A 21 0.97 -6.28 1.76
N SER A 22 -0.36 -6.17 1.74
CA SER A 22 -1.09 -5.01 2.26
C SER A 22 -1.93 -5.36 3.47
N SER A 23 -2.06 -4.41 4.39
CA SER A 23 -2.85 -4.47 5.62
C SER A 23 -3.01 -3.03 6.13
N PHE A 24 -3.11 -2.81 7.44
CA PHE A 24 -2.98 -1.48 8.02
C PHE A 24 -1.70 -0.81 7.55
N THR A 25 -1.85 0.35 6.91
CA THR A 25 -0.72 1.12 6.34
C THR A 25 -0.12 2.08 7.36
N PHE A 26 -0.80 2.33 8.48
CA PHE A 26 -0.26 3.09 9.61
C PHE A 26 0.56 2.19 10.55
N ARG A 27 1.48 2.79 11.30
CA ARG A 27 2.48 2.09 12.13
C ARG A 27 2.59 2.74 13.52
N ASP A 28 3.65 2.46 14.26
CA ASP A 28 3.87 2.85 15.66
C ASP A 28 3.55 4.33 15.97
N TYR A 29 3.86 5.24 15.06
CA TYR A 29 3.54 6.67 15.21
C TYR A 29 2.04 6.96 15.40
N ALA A 30 1.17 6.10 14.83
CA ALA A 30 -0.27 6.21 14.88
C ALA A 30 -0.90 5.54 16.11
N TYR A 31 -0.14 4.83 16.94
CA TYR A 31 -0.68 4.18 18.15
C TYR A 31 -1.02 5.17 19.26
N LEU A 32 -0.52 6.41 19.18
CA LEU A 32 -0.77 7.46 20.18
C LEU A 32 -2.26 7.81 20.31
N ASN A 33 -3.00 7.84 19.21
CA ASN A 33 -4.44 8.09 19.20
C ASN A 33 -5.10 7.62 17.89
N ASN A 34 -6.40 7.40 17.95
CA ASN A 34 -7.21 6.96 16.81
C ASN A 34 -7.23 7.95 15.63
N ALA A 35 -7.09 9.25 15.88
CA ALA A 35 -7.10 10.26 14.81
C ALA A 35 -5.92 10.14 13.84
N ARG A 36 -4.86 9.41 14.21
CA ARG A 36 -3.71 9.12 13.34
C ARG A 36 -3.79 7.77 12.61
N GLN A 37 -4.77 6.94 12.91
CA GLN A 37 -4.96 5.61 12.29
C GLN A 37 -5.67 5.73 10.93
N VAL A 38 -5.08 6.55 10.05
CA VAL A 38 -5.57 6.81 8.69
C VAL A 38 -4.79 5.98 7.67
N PRO A 39 -5.35 5.73 6.47
CA PRO A 39 -4.59 5.18 5.36
C PRO A 39 -3.36 6.07 5.04
N MET A 40 -2.19 5.45 4.92
CA MET A 40 -0.89 6.12 4.69
C MET A 40 -0.29 5.77 3.33
N LEU A 41 -0.78 4.73 2.65
CA LEU A 41 -0.41 4.35 1.29
C LEU A 41 -1.66 4.38 0.39
N PRO A 42 -1.51 4.67 -0.90
CA PRO A 42 -2.61 4.62 -1.87
C PRO A 42 -2.89 3.18 -2.30
N ASP A 43 -3.68 2.99 -3.36
CA ASP A 43 -4.11 1.66 -3.82
C ASP A 43 -2.96 0.72 -4.19
N TRP A 44 -1.82 1.28 -4.63
CA TRP A 44 -0.60 0.54 -4.88
C TRP A 44 0.67 1.32 -4.49
N ALA A 45 1.69 0.59 -4.05
CA ALA A 45 3.01 1.13 -3.77
C ALA A 45 4.10 0.08 -4.05
N VAL A 46 5.30 0.55 -4.38
CA VAL A 46 6.52 -0.25 -4.45
C VAL A 46 7.47 0.23 -3.36
N ILE A 47 7.86 -0.70 -2.49
CA ILE A 47 8.73 -0.43 -1.34
C ILE A 47 10.11 -1.01 -1.62
N ASP A 48 11.15 -0.17 -1.54
CA ASP A 48 12.53 -0.64 -1.46
C ASP A 48 12.86 -1.06 -0.02
N LEU A 49 13.10 -2.36 0.12
CA LEU A 49 13.40 -3.03 1.38
C LEU A 49 14.87 -2.91 1.81
N ASN A 50 15.72 -2.29 0.98
CA ASN A 50 17.09 -1.98 1.38
C ASN A 50 17.13 -0.86 2.44
N THR A 51 16.07 -0.04 2.51
CA THR A 51 15.86 0.92 3.59
C THR A 51 15.03 0.25 4.68
N PRO A 52 15.53 0.14 5.93
CA PRO A 52 14.75 -0.42 7.04
C PRO A 52 13.44 0.36 7.27
N PRO A 53 12.37 -0.28 7.76
CA PRO A 53 11.15 0.41 8.16
C PRO A 53 11.41 1.34 9.35
N ASP A 54 10.60 2.40 9.46
CA ASP A 54 10.55 3.27 10.64
C ASP A 54 9.13 3.28 11.26
N THR A 55 8.87 4.23 12.15
CA THR A 55 7.60 4.36 12.87
C THR A 55 6.45 4.86 12.00
N VAL A 56 6.71 5.28 10.76
CA VAL A 56 5.75 5.82 9.79
C VAL A 56 5.70 4.97 8.52
N TRP A 57 6.86 4.57 7.96
CA TRP A 57 6.99 3.93 6.66
C TRP A 57 7.52 2.49 6.76
N PRO A 58 7.04 1.56 5.90
CA PRO A 58 7.49 0.16 5.88
C PRO A 58 8.86 -0.06 5.20
N GLY A 59 9.50 1.02 4.76
CA GLY A 59 10.72 1.07 3.94
C GLY A 59 10.67 2.31 3.07
N LYS A 60 11.55 2.42 2.08
CA LYS A 60 11.52 3.57 1.15
C LYS A 60 10.44 3.36 0.09
N VAL A 61 9.42 4.23 0.07
CA VAL A 61 8.44 4.27 -1.02
C VAL A 61 9.13 4.81 -2.27
N VAL A 62 9.30 3.98 -3.30
CA VAL A 62 9.97 4.38 -4.56
C VAL A 62 8.98 4.74 -5.67
N ALA A 63 7.75 4.23 -5.58
CA ALA A 63 6.63 4.60 -6.43
C ALA A 63 5.33 4.30 -5.68
N ALA A 64 4.32 5.14 -5.84
CA ALA A 64 2.97 4.93 -5.32
C ALA A 64 1.98 5.86 -6.01
N ASP A 65 0.79 5.37 -6.32
CA ASP A 65 -0.33 6.17 -6.82
C ASP A 65 -1.65 5.40 -6.58
N PHE A 66 -2.76 6.03 -6.95
CA PHE A 66 -4.07 5.41 -7.05
C PHE A 66 -4.27 4.86 -8.47
N PHE A 67 -5.10 3.81 -8.57
CA PHE A 67 -5.61 3.43 -9.88
C PHE A 67 -6.66 4.46 -10.35
N ASP A 68 -6.94 4.48 -11.65
CA ASP A 68 -8.12 5.18 -12.15
C ASP A 68 -9.43 4.41 -11.82
N GLU A 69 -10.57 4.97 -12.19
CA GLU A 69 -11.89 4.36 -11.96
C GLU A 69 -12.08 3.02 -12.71
N ARG A 70 -11.17 2.66 -13.60
CA ARG A 70 -11.15 1.41 -14.36
C ARG A 70 -10.03 0.48 -13.92
N TRP A 71 -9.42 0.74 -12.76
CA TRP A 71 -8.31 -0.04 -12.19
C TRP A 71 -7.02 -0.02 -13.05
N GLN A 72 -6.79 1.04 -13.83
CA GLN A 72 -5.60 1.19 -14.67
C GLN A 72 -4.55 2.07 -14.01
N LEU A 73 -3.27 1.80 -14.33
CA LEU A 73 -2.17 2.70 -14.01
C LEU A 73 -2.25 3.94 -14.90
N LYS A 74 -1.98 5.11 -14.33
CA LYS A 74 -1.83 6.32 -15.13
C LYS A 74 -0.59 6.19 -16.05
N PRO A 75 -0.64 6.76 -17.27
CA PRO A 75 0.49 6.74 -18.19
C PRO A 75 1.75 7.42 -17.64
#